data_AF-A0A2W5SKX7-F1
#
_entry.id   AF-A0A2W5SKX7-F1
#
_cell.length_a   1.000
_cell.length_b   1.000
_cell.length_c   1.000
_cell.angle_alpha   90.00
_cell.angle_beta   90.00
_cell.angle_gamma   90.00
#
_symmetry.space_group_name_H-M   'P 1'
#
loop_
_entity.id
_entity.type
_entity.pdbx_description
1 polymer ?
#
loop_
_entity_poly.entity_id
_entity_poly.type
_entity_poly.pdbx_seq_one_letter_code
_entity_poly.pdbx_strand_id
1 'polypeptide(L)' 'GVRRFLLKHRQEPALKRAFELPHGSLLVMAGDTQRLYRHALPRTTRKVDPRINLTFRWIDPARRR' A
#
# COMPACT_ATOMS: atom_id res chain seq x y z
N GLY A 1 -4.42 3.74 14.76
CA GLY A 1 -5.65 4.14 14.06
C GLY A 1 -5.73 3.52 12.67
N VAL A 2 -6.95 3.40 12.13
CA VAL A 2 -7.21 2.91 10.76
C VAL A 2 -6.58 3.88 9.74
N ARG A 3 -5.96 3.35 8.69
CA ARG A 3 -5.43 4.15 7.58
C ARG A 3 -5.93 3.60 6.25
N ARG A 4 -6.20 4.51 5.31
CA ARG A 4 -6.65 4.17 3.95
C ARG A 4 -5.43 3.97 3.05
N PHE A 5 -5.24 2.75 2.56
CA PHE A 5 -4.22 2.39 1.61
C PHE A 5 -4.78 2.50 0.19
N LEU A 6 -4.23 3.41 -0.60
CA LEU A 6 -4.69 3.67 -1.97
C LEU A 6 -3.76 2.97 -2.97
N LEU A 7 -4.33 2.22 -3.90
CA LEU A 7 -3.69 1.75 -5.13
C LEU A 7 -4.21 2.55 -6.31
N LYS A 8 -3.31 3.05 -7.16
CA LYS A 8 -3.64 3.73 -8.42
C LYS A 8 -2.80 3.14 -9.54
N HIS A 9 -3.44 2.74 -10.64
CA HIS A 9 -2.74 2.23 -11.82
C HIS A 9 -1.84 3.33 -12.39
N ARG A 10 -0.66 2.94 -12.86
CA ARG A 10 0.36 3.86 -13.37
C ARG A 10 -0.06 4.56 -14.66
N GLN A 11 -0.80 3.87 -15.52
CA GLN A 11 -1.14 4.34 -16.86
C GLN A 11 -2.64 4.65 -17.04
N GLU A 12 -3.50 4.11 -16.16
CA GLU A 12 -4.96 4.25 -16.28
C GLU A 12 -5.52 4.88 -15.00
N PRO A 13 -5.62 6.22 -14.92
CA PRO A 13 -6.00 6.91 -13.68
C PRO A 13 -7.37 6.52 -13.12
N ALA A 14 -8.27 6.01 -13.97
CA ALA A 14 -9.58 5.49 -13.57
C ALA A 14 -9.48 4.21 -12.73
N LEU A 15 -8.45 3.40 -12.94
CA LEU A 15 -8.20 2.17 -12.19
C LEU A 15 -7.54 2.51 -10.85
N LYS A 16 -8.37 2.72 -9.84
CA LYS A 16 -7.95 2.97 -8.46
C LYS A 16 -8.74 2.12 -7.48
N ARG A 17 -8.09 1.68 -6.40
CA ARG A 17 -8.70 0.94 -5.30
C ARG A 17 -8.22 1.50 -3.97
N ALA A 18 -9.10 1.52 -2.98
CA ALA A 18 -8.78 1.95 -1.63
C ALA A 18 -9.15 0.84 -0.65
N PHE A 19 -8.27 0.58 0.30
CA PHE A 19 -8.46 -0.40 1.37
C PHE A 19 -8.39 0.32 2.70
N GLU A 20 -9.38 0.11 3.56
CA GLU A 20 -9.27 0.48 4.96
C GLU A 20 -8.55 -0.64 5.69
N LEU A 21 -7.43 -0.31 6.33
CA LEU A 21 -6.64 -1.27 7.09
C LEU A 21 -6.85 -0.99 8.57
N PRO A 22 -7.74 -1.72 9.28
CA PRO A 22 -7.80 -1.67 10.74
C PRO A 22 -6.54 -2.24 11.42
N HIS A 23 -6.57 -2.31 12.75
CA HIS A 23 -5.51 -2.99 13.51
C HIS A 23 -5.54 -4.50 13.21
N GLY A 24 -4.38 -5.15 13.16
CA GLY A 24 -4.26 -6.58 12.85
C GLY A 24 -4.44 -6.97 11.38
N SER A 25 -4.77 -6.04 10.48
CA SER A 25 -4.91 -6.36 9.06
C SER A 25 -3.59 -6.73 8.40
N LEU A 26 -3.61 -7.80 7.60
CA LEU A 26 -2.53 -8.20 6.72
C LEU A 26 -2.88 -7.85 5.26
N LEU A 27 -1.97 -7.16 4.57
CA LEU A 27 -2.08 -6.86 3.15
C LEU A 27 -0.92 -7.53 2.40
N VAL A 28 -1.24 -8.37 1.42
CA VAL A 28 -0.26 -8.99 0.52
C VAL A 28 -0.38 -8.33 -0.86
N MET A 29 0.76 -7.91 -1.40
CA MET A 29 0.87 -7.35 -2.74
C MET A 29 1.92 -8.14 -3.53
N ALA A 30 1.51 -8.73 -4.65
CA ALA A 30 2.37 -9.52 -5.54
C ALA A 30 2.04 -9.26 -7.02
N GLY A 31 2.92 -9.72 -7.92
CA GLY A 31 2.71 -9.65 -9.37
C GLY A 31 2.36 -8.24 -9.87
N ASP A 32 1.23 -8.13 -10.55
CA ASP A 32 0.80 -6.90 -11.21
C ASP A 32 0.55 -5.73 -10.27
N THR A 33 0.17 -5.99 -9.03
CA THR A 33 -0.01 -4.91 -8.04
C THR A 33 1.29 -4.16 -7.76
N GLN A 34 2.44 -4.84 -7.82
CA GLN A 34 3.76 -4.22 -7.63
C GLN A 34 4.30 -3.59 -8.91
N ARG A 35 3.97 -4.18 -10.08
CA ARG A 35 4.45 -3.74 -11.39
C ARG A 35 3.67 -2.54 -11.94
N LEU A 36 2.34 -2.62 -11.88
CA LEU A 36 1.44 -1.74 -12.61
C LEU A 36 0.82 -0.63 -11.74
N TYR A 37 0.84 -0.77 -10.42
CA TYR A 37 0.22 0.19 -9.50
C TYR A 37 1.25 0.95 -8.67
N ARG A 38 0.89 2.17 -8.28
CA ARG A 38 1.53 2.92 -7.20
C ARG A 38 0.63 2.87 -5.98
N HIS A 39 1.22 2.75 -4.80
CA HIS A 39 0.49 2.80 -3.54
C HIS A 39 0.80 4.07 -2.75
N ALA A 40 -0.18 4.55 -1.96
CA ALA A 40 -0.01 5.68 -1.08
C ALA A 40 -0.87 5.57 0.19
N LEU A 41 -0.39 6.17 1.27
CA LEU A 41 -1.17 6.46 2.48
C LEU A 41 -1.47 7.97 2.50
N PRO A 42 -2.52 8.45 1.81
CA PRO A 42 -2.85 9.86 1.78
C PRO A 42 -3.06 10.39 3.20
N ARG A 43 -2.58 11.62 3.44
CA ARG A 43 -2.86 12.34 4.69
C ARG A 43 -4.37 12.48 4.84
N THR A 44 -4.84 12.35 6.08
CA THR A 44 -6.25 12.55 6.44
C THR A 44 -6.35 13.74 7.36
N THR A 45 -7.38 14.56 7.16
CA THR A 45 -7.74 15.65 8.07
C THR A 45 -8.52 15.14 9.28
N ARG A 46 -9.06 13.91 9.22
CA ARG A 46 -9.75 13.28 10.34
C ARG A 46 -8.74 12.98 11.45
N LYS A 47 -9.11 13.24 12.70
CA LYS A 47 -8.32 12.83 13.86
C LYS A 47 -8.31 11.30 13.93
N VAL A 48 -7.11 10.72 13.83
CA VAL A 48 -6.93 9.26 13.80
C VAL A 48 -5.69 8.89 14.60
N ASP A 49 -5.78 7.82 15.38
CA ASP A 49 -4.66 7.45 16.25
C ASP A 49 -3.41 7.07 15.45
N PRO A 50 -2.21 7.18 16.06
CA PRO A 50 -0.97 6.69 15.48
C PRO A 50 -1.06 5.24 14.98
N ARG A 51 -0.28 4.89 13.97
CA ARG A 51 -0.26 3.55 13.37
C ARG A 51 1.18 3.17 13.02
N ILE A 52 1.58 1.97 13.42
CA ILE A 52 2.81 1.32 12.96
C ILE A 52 2.43 0.33 11.86
N ASN A 53 3.25 0.25 10.81
CA ASN A 53 3.11 -0.71 9.72
C ASN A 53 4.43 -1.46 9.54
N LEU A 54 4.38 -2.79 9.58
CA LEU A 54 5.54 -3.64 9.33
C LEU A 54 5.43 -4.19 7.90
N THR A 55 6.40 -3.84 7.06
CA THR A 55 6.45 -4.30 5.65
C THR A 55 7.57 -5.30 5.49
N PHE A 56 7.21 -6.56 5.26
CA PHE A 56 8.15 -7.63 4.98
C PHE A 56 8.36 -7.74 3.47
N ARG A 57 9.63 -7.86 3.05
CA ARG A 57 10.02 -8.04 1.65
C ARG A 57 11.17 -9.03 1.57
N TRP A 58 11.10 -9.93 0.59
CA TRP A 58 12.27 -10.68 0.15
C TRP A 58 13.10 -9.80 -0.78
N ILE A 59 14.35 -9.56 -0.43
CA ILE A 59 15.28 -8.81 -1.27
C ILE A 59 16.14 -9.83 -2.01
N ASP A 60 15.84 -10.01 -3.29
CA ASP A 60 16.58 -10.91 -4.17
C ASP A 60 18.05 -10.44 -4.30
N PRO A 61 19.04 -11.23 -3.82
CA PRO A 61 20.45 -10.86 -3.89
C PRO A 61 20.94 -10.64 -5.33
N ALA A 62 20.37 -11.35 -6.31
CA ALA A 62 20.77 -11.24 -7.71
C ALA A 62 20.24 -9.95 -8.39
N ARG A 63 19.30 -9.25 -7.75
CA ARG A 63 18.74 -7.97 -8.24
C ARG A 63 19.35 -6.74 -7.56
N ARG A 64 20.37 -6.92 -6.72
CA ARG A 64 21.18 -5.81 -6.21
C ARG A 64 22.07 -5.28 -7.34
N ARG A 65 21.57 -4.30 -8.09
CA ARG A 65 22.40 -3.41 -8.90
C ARG A 65 22.96 -2.30 -8.01
#